data_AF-A0A1C5YMN6-F1
#
_entry.id   AF-A0A1C5YMN6-F1
#
_cell.length_a   1.000
_cell.length_b   1.000
_cell.length_c   1.000
_cell.angle_alpha   90.00
_cell.angle_beta   90.00
_cell.angle_gamma   90.00
#
_symmetry.space_group_name_H-M   'P 1'
#
loop_
_entity.id
_entity.type
_entity.pdbx_description
1 polymer ?
#
loop_
_entity_poly.entity_id
_entity_poly.type
_entity_poly.pdbx_seq_one_letter_code
_entity_poly.pdbx_strand_id
1 'polypeptide(L)'
;MGIKSLLGFGQARDKPVRNYSNGEYSFNFGRSTSGKSVNEMTAMQTTAVYACVRILSEAIASLPIHVYRYKDGGKERVCDHPLYTLISKRIWECVQLEIKRRKKYLEEHGTNAYSHRPESNPFASKIIGGDCNKVFARKGWRSSTGVDRKVWQCSERYKVKGVMGCANRHVEEETLIKAYLMAWNVLVENREDFMEQWMEQLQS
;
A
#
# COMPACT_ATOMS: atom_id res chain seq x y z
N MET A 1 4.65 61.32 45.29
CA MET A 1 4.89 59.96 44.72
C MET A 1 5.62 59.14 45.78
N GLY A 2 5.30 57.86 45.96
CA GLY A 2 5.76 57.09 47.14
C GLY A 2 6.61 55.86 46.79
N ILE A 3 7.49 55.47 47.71
CA ILE A 3 8.58 54.47 47.57
C ILE A 3 8.12 53.06 47.11
N LYS A 4 6.81 52.75 47.16
CA LYS A 4 6.23 51.46 46.75
C LYS A 4 6.43 51.09 45.27
N SER A 5 6.87 52.00 44.40
CA SER A 5 7.19 51.69 42.99
C SER A 5 8.65 51.28 42.74
N LEU A 6 9.51 51.33 43.75
CA LEU A 6 10.97 51.13 43.59
C LEU A 6 11.45 49.75 44.07
N LEU A 7 10.64 49.05 44.87
CA LEU A 7 10.80 47.64 45.22
C LEU A 7 9.68 46.86 44.52
N GLY A 8 10.05 45.97 43.58
CA GLY A 8 9.15 45.41 42.55
C GLY A 8 8.09 44.41 42.99
N PHE A 9 7.29 44.73 44.01
CA PHE A 9 6.16 43.92 44.45
C PHE A 9 4.89 44.23 43.64
N GLY A 10 4.40 43.26 42.87
CA GLY A 10 2.99 43.21 42.47
C GLY A 10 2.61 43.90 41.15
N GLN A 11 3.29 43.57 40.05
CA GLN A 11 2.60 43.49 38.75
C GLN A 11 2.62 42.05 38.25
N ALA A 12 1.51 41.61 37.65
CA ALA A 12 1.42 40.28 37.05
C ALA A 12 2.39 40.20 35.86
N ARG A 13 3.32 39.24 35.92
CA ARG A 13 4.31 38.98 34.87
C ARG A 13 3.58 38.55 33.60
N ASP A 14 3.54 39.46 32.64
CA ASP A 14 2.73 39.43 31.42
C ASP A 14 1.22 39.22 31.63
N LYS A 15 0.45 40.20 31.19
CA LYS A 15 -0.85 39.93 30.56
C LYS A 15 -0.57 39.82 29.05
N PRO A 16 -0.27 38.62 28.52
CA PRO A 16 -0.02 38.46 27.08
C PRO A 16 -1.32 38.71 26.34
N VAL A 17 -1.50 39.94 25.85
CA VAL A 17 -2.56 40.26 24.89
C VAL A 17 -2.30 39.37 23.67
N ARG A 18 -3.29 38.59 23.24
CA ARG A 18 -3.18 37.73 22.06
C ARG A 18 -3.14 38.59 20.80
N ASN A 19 -1.98 39.20 20.53
CA ASN A 19 -1.71 39.99 19.32
C ASN A 19 -1.49 39.11 18.08
N TYR A 20 -2.25 38.01 17.97
CA TYR A 20 -2.58 37.44 16.69
C TYR A 20 -3.82 38.18 16.19
N SER A 21 -3.64 39.02 15.18
CA SER A 21 -4.75 39.60 14.44
C SER A 21 -5.50 38.47 13.73
N ASN A 22 -6.53 37.95 14.38
CA ASN A 22 -7.50 37.05 13.77
C ASN A 22 -8.18 37.81 12.63
N GLY A 23 -7.68 37.65 11.40
CA GLY A 23 -8.52 37.87 10.22
C GLY A 23 -9.75 36.96 10.35
N GLU A 24 -10.94 37.53 10.23
CA GLU A 24 -12.21 36.83 10.48
C GLU A 24 -12.59 35.89 9.34
N TYR A 25 -11.71 34.92 9.05
CA TYR A 25 -12.01 33.77 8.22
C TYR A 25 -12.96 32.84 8.98
N SER A 26 -14.27 33.10 8.85
CA SER A 26 -15.30 32.17 9.28
C SER A 26 -15.26 30.94 8.37
N PHE A 27 -14.52 29.92 8.78
CA PHE A 27 -14.64 28.59 8.22
C PHE A 27 -16.12 28.15 8.30
N ASN A 28 -16.66 27.48 7.28
CA ASN A 28 -18.11 27.37 7.03
C ASN A 28 -18.94 26.55 8.05
N PHE A 29 -18.40 26.25 9.23
CA PHE A 29 -19.14 25.70 10.36
C PHE A 29 -19.48 26.84 11.34
N GLY A 30 -20.76 26.95 11.69
CA GLY A 30 -21.25 28.01 12.58
C GLY A 30 -20.61 28.00 13.98
N ARG A 31 -20.85 29.08 14.74
CA ARG A 31 -20.29 29.25 16.10
C ARG A 31 -20.45 27.99 16.94
N SER A 32 -19.35 27.48 17.48
CA SER A 32 -19.35 26.32 18.38
C SER A 32 -20.22 26.58 19.61
N THR A 33 -20.79 25.53 20.19
CA THR A 33 -21.64 25.62 21.40
C THR A 33 -20.93 26.25 22.60
N SER A 34 -19.59 26.22 22.62
CA SER A 34 -18.74 26.85 23.65
C SER A 34 -18.36 28.31 23.33
N GLY A 35 -18.88 28.89 22.24
CA GLY A 35 -18.65 30.29 21.86
C GLY A 35 -17.22 30.61 21.41
N LYS A 36 -16.39 29.61 21.09
CA LYS A 36 -15.02 29.79 20.58
C LYS A 36 -14.98 29.46 19.09
N SER A 37 -14.53 30.40 18.27
CA SER A 37 -14.15 30.09 16.89
C SER A 37 -12.92 29.18 16.90
N VAL A 38 -12.95 28.12 16.10
CA VAL A 38 -11.83 27.20 15.89
C VAL A 38 -11.39 27.34 14.45
N ASN A 39 -10.13 27.71 14.25
CA ASN A 39 -9.46 27.80 12.96
C ASN A 39 -8.26 26.85 12.95
N GLU A 40 -7.61 26.69 11.80
CA GLU A 40 -6.49 25.78 11.56
C GLU A 40 -5.36 25.99 12.57
N MET A 41 -5.02 27.26 12.85
CA MET A 41 -3.95 27.66 13.77
C MET A 41 -4.27 27.35 15.23
N THR A 42 -5.54 27.44 15.65
CA THR A 42 -5.96 27.07 17.02
C THR A 42 -6.24 25.57 17.17
N ALA A 43 -6.65 24.89 16.10
CA ALA A 43 -6.76 23.44 16.06
C ALA A 43 -5.38 22.79 16.20
N MET A 44 -4.37 23.26 15.44
CA MET A 44 -3.00 22.74 15.48
C MET A 44 -2.25 23.03 16.79
N GLN A 45 -2.74 23.93 17.65
CA GLN A 45 -2.25 24.10 19.03
C GLN A 45 -2.66 22.92 19.95
N THR A 46 -3.60 22.07 19.52
CA THR A 46 -4.02 20.88 20.27
C THR A 46 -3.13 19.69 19.91
N THR A 47 -2.42 19.13 20.90
CA THR A 47 -1.47 18.02 20.71
C THR A 47 -2.08 16.80 20.02
N ALA A 48 -3.33 16.44 20.33
CA ALA A 48 -4.06 15.36 19.67
C ALA A 48 -4.32 15.63 18.17
N VAL A 49 -4.71 16.87 17.82
CA VAL A 49 -4.92 17.27 16.42
C VAL A 49 -3.59 17.25 15.66
N TYR A 50 -2.54 17.83 16.25
CA TYR A 50 -1.20 17.82 15.68
C TYR A 50 -0.69 16.39 15.42
N ALA A 51 -0.89 15.47 16.37
CA ALA A 51 -0.51 14.06 16.21
C ALA A 51 -1.26 13.39 15.04
N CYS A 52 -2.58 13.57 14.93
CA CYS A 52 -3.37 13.02 13.83
C CYS A 52 -2.96 13.61 12.46
N VAL A 53 -2.78 14.94 12.38
CA VAL A 53 -2.33 15.60 11.14
C VAL A 53 -0.93 15.12 10.74
N ARG A 54 0.01 15.01 11.69
CA ARG A 54 1.36 14.50 11.45
C ARG A 54 1.34 13.08 10.89
N ILE A 55 0.55 12.17 11.47
CA ILE A 55 0.42 10.77 10.99
C ILE A 55 -0.10 10.73 9.55
N LEU A 56 -1.10 11.56 9.22
CA LEU A 56 -1.64 11.65 7.85
C LEU A 56 -0.62 12.25 6.86
N SER A 57 0.11 13.29 7.25
CA SER A 57 1.15 13.91 6.42
C SER A 57 2.34 12.99 6.18
N GLU A 58 2.82 12.27 7.18
CA GLU A 58 3.90 11.28 7.06
C GLU A 58 3.47 10.11 6.16
N ALA A 59 2.24 9.62 6.30
CA ALA A 59 1.70 8.59 5.43
C ALA A 59 1.65 9.03 3.95
N ILE A 60 1.17 10.26 3.68
CA ILE A 60 1.13 10.80 2.31
C ILE A 60 2.54 11.03 1.75
N ALA A 61 3.47 11.57 2.55
CA ALA A 61 4.86 11.82 2.15
C ALA A 61 5.65 10.54 1.83
N SER A 62 5.21 9.38 2.32
CA SER A 62 5.82 8.08 2.00
C SER A 62 5.50 7.56 0.60
N LEU A 63 4.52 8.15 -0.11
CA LEU A 63 4.04 7.67 -1.41
C LEU A 63 4.87 8.25 -2.57
N PRO A 64 5.33 7.42 -3.54
CA PRO A 64 6.13 7.91 -4.66
C PRO A 64 5.27 8.61 -5.74
N ILE A 65 5.36 9.95 -5.81
CA ILE A 65 4.57 10.80 -6.73
C ILE A 65 5.18 10.88 -8.14
N HIS A 66 4.58 10.21 -9.13
CA HIS A 66 5.09 10.16 -10.51
C HIS A 66 4.64 11.35 -11.38
N VAL A 67 5.59 12.00 -12.08
CA VAL A 67 5.31 13.12 -13.00
C VAL A 67 5.00 12.63 -14.42
N TYR A 68 3.89 13.09 -15.00
CA TYR A 68 3.47 12.78 -16.37
C TYR A 68 3.25 14.04 -17.21
N ARG A 69 3.56 13.96 -18.51
CA ARG A 69 3.27 14.94 -19.56
C ARG A 69 2.21 14.36 -20.50
N TYR A 70 1.25 15.18 -20.88
CA TYR A 70 0.26 14.83 -21.90
C TYR A 70 0.86 15.01 -23.30
N LYS A 71 0.53 14.10 -24.21
CA LYS A 71 0.82 14.15 -25.65
C LYS A 71 -0.46 13.79 -26.40
N ASP A 72 -0.52 14.07 -27.70
CA ASP A 72 -1.73 14.05 -28.53
C ASP A 72 -2.37 12.66 -28.76
N GLY A 73 -1.84 11.62 -28.11
CA GLY A 73 -2.41 10.28 -28.05
C GLY A 73 -2.18 9.55 -26.71
N GLY A 74 -1.77 10.24 -25.63
CA GLY A 74 -1.52 9.56 -24.34
C GLY A 74 -0.83 10.38 -23.25
N LYS A 75 -0.36 9.68 -22.21
CA LYS A 75 0.45 10.26 -21.12
C LYS A 75 1.82 9.60 -21.08
N GLU A 76 2.86 10.40 -21.19
CA GLU A 76 4.26 10.00 -21.10
C GLU A 76 4.83 10.39 -19.72
N ARG A 77 5.72 9.58 -19.16
CA ARG A 77 6.31 9.85 -17.84
C ARG A 77 7.62 10.62 -18.00
N VAL A 78 7.72 11.79 -17.38
CA VAL A 78 8.89 12.67 -17.52
C VAL A 78 9.80 12.51 -16.31
N CYS A 79 11.05 12.14 -16.53
CA CYS A 79 12.06 11.98 -15.49
C CYS A 79 12.87 13.27 -15.25
N ASP A 80 12.91 14.14 -16.26
CA ASP A 80 13.80 15.33 -16.33
C ASP A 80 13.09 16.62 -15.85
N HIS A 81 11.96 16.47 -15.16
CA HIS A 81 11.17 17.59 -14.64
C HIS A 81 11.59 17.94 -13.21
N PRO A 82 11.68 19.20 -12.78
CA PRO A 82 12.13 19.55 -11.42
C PRO A 82 11.32 18.89 -10.27
N LEU A 83 10.01 18.69 -10.47
CA LEU A 83 9.15 17.98 -9.51
C LEU A 83 9.48 16.48 -9.37
N TYR A 84 10.23 15.90 -10.30
CA TYR A 84 10.61 14.49 -10.29
C TYR A 84 11.57 14.14 -9.15
N THR A 85 12.38 15.12 -8.75
CA THR A 85 13.37 15.03 -7.66
C THR A 85 12.73 14.69 -6.29
N LEU A 86 11.41 14.78 -6.17
CA LEU A 86 10.64 14.34 -5.01
C LEU A 86 10.54 12.80 -4.89
N ILE A 87 10.82 12.05 -5.96
CA ILE A 87 11.09 10.60 -5.90
C ILE A 87 12.60 10.37 -5.94
N SER A 88 13.11 9.54 -5.02
CA SER A 88 14.50 9.06 -5.15
C SER A 88 14.67 8.15 -6.38
N LYS A 89 15.67 8.46 -7.21
CA LYS A 89 15.99 7.75 -8.45
C LYS A 89 16.02 6.21 -8.29
N ARG A 90 16.60 5.72 -7.19
CA ARG A 90 16.63 4.28 -6.83
C ARG A 90 15.23 3.66 -6.72
N ILE A 91 14.30 4.30 -5.99
CA ILE A 91 12.92 3.80 -5.86
C ILE A 91 12.24 3.76 -7.23
N TRP A 92 12.49 4.77 -8.07
CA TRP A 92 11.93 4.78 -9.43
C TRP A 92 12.42 3.59 -10.28
N GLU A 93 13.73 3.34 -10.26
CA GLU A 93 14.37 2.28 -11.04
C GLU A 93 13.88 0.90 -10.59
N CYS A 94 13.78 0.65 -9.28
CA CYS A 94 13.17 -0.56 -8.72
C CYS A 94 11.72 -0.74 -9.21
N VAL A 95 10.90 0.33 -9.24
CA VAL A 95 9.53 0.28 -9.76
C VAL A 95 9.49 -0.06 -11.26
N GLN A 96 10.47 0.38 -12.07
CA GLN A 96 10.55 -0.05 -13.48
C GLN A 96 10.99 -1.50 -13.65
N LEU A 97 11.92 -1.98 -12.84
CA LEU A 97 12.34 -3.38 -12.87
C LEU A 97 11.18 -4.30 -12.48
N GLU A 98 10.42 -3.97 -11.44
CA GLU A 98 9.24 -4.74 -11.03
C GLU A 98 8.09 -4.66 -12.06
N ILE A 99 7.85 -3.51 -12.71
CA ILE A 99 6.86 -3.42 -13.81
C ILE A 99 7.28 -4.28 -15.01
N LYS A 100 8.55 -4.24 -15.42
CA LYS A 100 9.09 -5.10 -16.50
C LYS A 100 8.97 -6.59 -16.14
N ARG A 101 9.38 -6.96 -14.93
CA ARG A 101 9.28 -8.33 -14.38
C ARG A 101 7.84 -8.83 -14.37
N ARG A 102 6.89 -8.01 -13.90
CA ARG A 102 5.46 -8.35 -13.93
C ARG A 102 4.95 -8.54 -15.36
N LYS A 103 5.26 -7.63 -16.30
CA LYS A 103 4.84 -7.77 -17.71
C LYS A 103 5.32 -9.09 -18.32
N LYS A 104 6.60 -9.41 -18.13
CA LYS A 104 7.18 -10.71 -18.55
C LYS A 104 6.42 -11.90 -17.96
N TYR A 105 6.16 -11.90 -16.64
CA TYR A 105 5.39 -12.95 -15.96
C TYR A 105 3.95 -13.09 -16.49
N LEU A 106 3.27 -11.98 -16.84
CA LEU A 106 1.93 -12.02 -17.44
C LEU A 106 1.95 -12.72 -18.81
N GLU A 107 2.97 -12.44 -19.62
CA GLU A 107 3.16 -12.99 -20.97
C GLU A 107 3.51 -14.48 -20.93
N GLU A 108 4.49 -14.87 -20.10
CA GLU A 108 4.91 -16.27 -19.91
C GLU A 108 3.75 -17.16 -19.43
N HIS A 109 3.07 -16.75 -18.36
CA HIS A 109 2.02 -17.56 -17.71
C HIS A 109 0.60 -17.30 -18.24
N GLY A 110 0.44 -16.43 -19.24
CA GLY A 110 -0.84 -16.17 -19.91
C GLY A 110 -1.94 -15.65 -18.97
N THR A 111 -1.64 -14.62 -18.18
CA THR A 111 -2.57 -14.02 -17.21
C THR A 111 -2.59 -12.51 -17.32
N ASN A 112 -3.77 -11.89 -17.12
CA ASN A 112 -3.95 -10.45 -17.31
C ASN A 112 -3.59 -9.61 -16.06
N ALA A 113 -3.37 -10.25 -14.91
CA ALA A 113 -3.07 -9.55 -13.65
C ALA A 113 -2.13 -10.37 -12.76
N TYR A 114 -1.14 -9.71 -12.15
CA TYR A 114 -0.14 -10.36 -11.29
C TYR A 114 -0.68 -10.72 -9.90
N SER A 115 -1.76 -10.08 -9.45
CA SER A 115 -2.51 -10.37 -8.23
C SER A 115 -3.91 -9.75 -8.34
N HIS A 116 -4.88 -10.22 -7.54
CA HIS A 116 -6.24 -9.67 -7.51
C HIS A 116 -6.89 -9.89 -6.14
N ARG A 117 -7.12 -8.78 -5.40
CA ARG A 117 -7.66 -8.75 -4.02
C ARG A 117 -6.89 -9.70 -3.07
N PRO A 118 -5.56 -9.54 -2.92
CA PRO A 118 -4.69 -10.48 -2.22
C PRO A 118 -5.13 -10.77 -0.78
N GLU A 119 -5.78 -9.81 -0.12
CA GLU A 119 -6.34 -9.89 1.23
C GLU A 119 -7.39 -11.01 1.36
N SER A 120 -8.08 -11.31 0.26
CA SER A 120 -9.16 -12.31 0.16
C SER A 120 -8.81 -13.53 -0.70
N ASN A 121 -7.67 -13.46 -1.40
CA ASN A 121 -7.29 -14.36 -2.49
C ASN A 121 -5.76 -14.37 -2.71
N PRO A 122 -4.95 -14.81 -1.72
CA PRO A 122 -3.50 -14.60 -1.73
C PRO A 122 -2.77 -15.30 -2.89
N PHE A 123 -3.27 -16.46 -3.35
CA PHE A 123 -2.66 -17.23 -4.43
C PHE A 123 -3.07 -16.79 -5.85
N ALA A 124 -3.79 -15.67 -5.98
CA ALA A 124 -4.24 -15.12 -7.27
C ALA A 124 -3.07 -14.88 -8.23
N SER A 125 -3.05 -15.57 -9.37
CA SER A 125 -1.94 -15.55 -10.33
C SER A 125 -0.58 -15.85 -9.68
N LYS A 126 -0.51 -16.85 -8.79
CA LYS A 126 0.74 -17.35 -8.18
C LYS A 126 0.98 -18.83 -8.46
N ILE A 127 -0.08 -19.65 -8.43
CA ILE A 127 -0.02 -21.08 -8.74
C ILE A 127 0.13 -21.28 -10.26
N ILE A 128 1.21 -21.92 -10.68
CA ILE A 128 1.49 -22.30 -12.08
C ILE A 128 1.39 -23.82 -12.21
N GLY A 129 0.71 -24.31 -13.26
CA GLY A 129 0.66 -25.75 -13.56
C GLY A 129 1.87 -26.22 -14.35
N GLY A 130 2.52 -27.31 -13.93
CA GLY A 130 3.71 -27.85 -14.58
C GLY A 130 3.51 -28.15 -16.07
N ASP A 131 2.53 -28.99 -16.41
CA ASP A 131 2.29 -29.47 -17.79
C ASP A 131 1.98 -28.35 -18.82
N CYS A 132 1.54 -27.17 -18.39
CA CYS A 132 1.05 -26.12 -19.30
C CYS A 132 1.65 -24.73 -19.07
N ASN A 133 2.42 -24.52 -18.00
CA ASN A 133 2.97 -23.24 -17.55
C ASN A 133 1.93 -22.10 -17.35
N LYS A 134 0.63 -22.41 -17.26
CA LYS A 134 -0.46 -21.43 -17.08
C LYS A 134 -1.00 -21.39 -15.65
N VAL A 135 -1.54 -20.24 -15.27
CA VAL A 135 -2.10 -19.99 -13.93
C VAL A 135 -3.28 -20.91 -13.60
N PHE A 136 -3.39 -21.31 -12.32
CA PHE A 136 -4.64 -21.85 -11.78
C PHE A 136 -5.59 -20.73 -11.37
N ALA A 137 -6.88 -20.95 -11.57
CA ALA A 137 -7.95 -20.09 -11.08
C ALA A 137 -8.65 -20.72 -9.87
N ARG A 138 -9.03 -19.88 -8.89
CA ARG A 138 -9.92 -20.21 -7.79
C ARG A 138 -11.34 -20.43 -8.32
N LYS A 139 -11.98 -21.53 -7.96
CA LYS A 139 -13.36 -21.89 -8.35
C LYS A 139 -14.14 -22.33 -7.11
N GLY A 140 -15.39 -21.87 -6.99
CA GLY A 140 -16.33 -22.38 -6.00
C GLY A 140 -17.02 -23.63 -6.53
N TRP A 141 -16.93 -24.74 -5.81
CA TRP A 141 -17.58 -26.02 -6.14
C TRP A 141 -18.55 -26.41 -5.03
N ARG A 142 -19.84 -26.52 -5.36
CA ARG A 142 -20.87 -26.98 -4.42
C ARG A 142 -20.76 -28.49 -4.21
N SER A 143 -20.74 -28.92 -2.95
CA SER A 143 -20.87 -30.33 -2.56
C SER A 143 -22.32 -30.81 -2.71
N SER A 144 -22.53 -32.11 -2.86
CA SER A 144 -23.85 -32.75 -2.71
C SER A 144 -24.45 -32.50 -1.31
N THR A 145 -23.60 -32.28 -0.30
CA THR A 145 -23.99 -31.89 1.07
C THR A 145 -24.36 -30.40 1.22
N GLY A 146 -24.46 -29.64 0.11
CA GLY A 146 -24.77 -28.20 0.12
C GLY A 146 -23.60 -27.28 0.51
N VAL A 147 -22.51 -27.82 1.05
CA VAL A 147 -21.31 -27.05 1.43
C VAL A 147 -20.55 -26.58 0.19
N ASP A 148 -20.31 -25.27 0.07
CA ASP A 148 -19.49 -24.70 -1.00
C ASP A 148 -18.00 -24.72 -0.64
N ARG A 149 -17.22 -25.57 -1.32
CA ARG A 149 -15.76 -25.65 -1.17
C ARG A 149 -15.03 -24.80 -2.22
N LYS A 150 -13.83 -24.34 -1.87
CA LYS A 150 -12.95 -23.57 -2.77
C LYS A 150 -11.83 -24.46 -3.30
N VAL A 151 -11.73 -24.57 -4.61
CA VAL A 151 -10.69 -25.36 -5.28
C VAL A 151 -9.93 -24.52 -6.30
N TRP A 152 -8.66 -24.84 -6.48
CA TRP A 152 -7.78 -24.24 -7.47
C TRP A 152 -7.58 -25.22 -8.61
N GLN A 153 -7.79 -24.77 -9.85
CA GLN A 153 -7.70 -25.59 -11.04
C GLN A 153 -7.14 -24.77 -12.22
N CYS A 154 -6.23 -25.37 -13.00
CA CYS A 154 -5.76 -24.82 -14.27
C CYS A 154 -6.93 -24.31 -15.14
N SER A 155 -6.82 -23.08 -15.66
CA SER A 155 -7.85 -22.48 -16.51
C SER A 155 -8.00 -23.21 -17.85
N GLU A 156 -6.90 -23.64 -18.45
CA GLU A 156 -6.88 -24.33 -19.75
C GLU A 156 -7.56 -25.72 -19.71
N ARG A 157 -7.64 -26.36 -18.54
CA ARG A 157 -8.10 -27.74 -18.35
C ARG A 157 -9.47 -28.05 -18.95
N TYR A 158 -10.39 -27.08 -18.95
CA TYR A 158 -11.73 -27.19 -19.54
C TYR A 158 -12.13 -25.91 -20.28
N LYS A 159 -11.17 -25.29 -20.99
CA LYS A 159 -11.38 -24.06 -21.75
C LYS A 159 -12.38 -24.22 -22.90
N VAL A 160 -12.38 -25.40 -23.53
CA VAL A 160 -13.46 -25.89 -24.39
C VAL A 160 -14.27 -26.89 -23.59
N LYS A 161 -15.59 -26.70 -23.52
CA LYS A 161 -16.51 -27.56 -22.75
C LYS A 161 -16.45 -29.00 -23.29
N GLY A 162 -16.11 -29.95 -22.43
CA GLY A 162 -16.01 -31.38 -22.77
C GLY A 162 -14.63 -31.85 -23.22
N VAL A 163 -13.70 -30.94 -23.54
CA VAL A 163 -12.31 -31.30 -23.92
C VAL A 163 -11.39 -31.09 -22.73
N MET A 164 -10.53 -32.06 -22.42
CA MET A 164 -9.51 -31.92 -21.39
C MET A 164 -8.25 -31.28 -21.97
N GLY A 165 -8.09 -29.97 -21.79
CA GLY A 165 -6.96 -29.20 -22.33
C GLY A 165 -5.67 -29.25 -21.48
N CYS A 166 -5.70 -29.86 -20.30
CA CYS A 166 -4.53 -30.00 -19.41
C CYS A 166 -4.75 -31.13 -18.39
N ALA A 167 -3.74 -31.94 -18.09
CA ALA A 167 -3.88 -33.09 -17.19
C ALA A 167 -4.01 -32.66 -15.72
N ASN A 168 -3.15 -31.73 -15.27
CA ASN A 168 -3.10 -31.06 -13.96
C ASN A 168 -4.36 -31.24 -13.08
N ARG A 169 -4.20 -31.88 -11.92
CA ARG A 169 -5.28 -32.08 -10.94
C ARG A 169 -5.70 -30.74 -10.31
N HIS A 170 -6.91 -30.69 -9.77
CA HIS A 170 -7.32 -29.59 -8.88
C HIS A 170 -6.72 -29.78 -7.48
N VAL A 171 -6.51 -28.68 -6.76
CA VAL A 171 -6.03 -28.65 -5.37
C VAL A 171 -7.07 -27.91 -4.52
N GLU A 172 -7.36 -28.38 -3.32
CA GLU A 172 -8.28 -27.69 -2.41
C GLU A 172 -7.58 -26.53 -1.70
N GLU A 173 -8.29 -25.43 -1.47
CA GLU A 173 -7.69 -24.20 -0.93
C GLU A 173 -7.05 -24.41 0.45
N GLU A 174 -7.65 -25.25 1.31
CA GLU A 174 -7.07 -25.61 2.59
C GLU A 174 -5.76 -26.41 2.47
N THR A 175 -5.70 -27.37 1.54
CA THR A 175 -4.49 -28.17 1.30
C THR A 175 -3.36 -27.28 0.81
N LEU A 176 -3.67 -26.32 -0.06
CA LEU A 176 -2.73 -25.33 -0.57
C LEU A 176 -2.21 -24.41 0.54
N ILE A 177 -3.09 -23.90 1.42
CA ILE A 177 -2.70 -23.09 2.58
C ILE A 177 -1.78 -23.88 3.51
N LYS A 178 -2.15 -25.13 3.83
CA LYS A 178 -1.35 -26.01 4.70
C LYS A 178 0.04 -26.28 4.10
N ALA A 179 0.12 -26.60 2.80
CA ALA A 179 1.38 -26.81 2.10
C ALA A 179 2.25 -25.53 2.02
N TYR A 180 1.64 -24.37 1.77
CA TYR A 180 2.35 -23.08 1.78
C TYR A 180 2.94 -22.78 3.17
N LEU A 181 2.18 -22.97 4.24
CA LEU A 181 2.64 -22.72 5.61
C LEU A 181 3.77 -23.68 6.01
N MET A 182 3.69 -24.96 5.64
CA MET A 182 4.79 -25.92 5.87
C MET A 182 6.08 -25.48 5.16
N ALA A 183 6.01 -25.15 3.87
CA ALA A 183 7.17 -24.69 3.10
C ALA A 183 7.73 -23.35 3.60
N TRP A 184 6.85 -22.43 4.02
CA TRP A 184 7.25 -21.14 4.58
C TRP A 184 7.94 -21.27 5.93
N ASN A 185 7.43 -22.12 6.83
CA ASN A 185 8.05 -22.34 8.13
C ASN A 185 9.45 -22.93 7.97
N VAL A 186 9.63 -23.96 7.13
CA VAL A 186 10.95 -24.53 6.82
C VAL A 186 11.92 -23.49 6.25
N LEU A 187 11.45 -22.57 5.40
CA LEU A 187 12.25 -21.46 4.85
C LEU A 187 12.66 -20.43 5.93
N VAL A 188 11.78 -20.17 6.91
CA VAL A 188 12.06 -19.25 8.03
C VAL A 188 13.00 -19.89 9.05
N GLU A 189 12.84 -21.18 9.34
CA GLU A 189 13.66 -21.96 10.27
C GLU A 189 15.11 -22.10 9.77
N ASN A 190 15.30 -22.38 8.47
CA ASN A 190 16.62 -22.57 7.85
C ASN A 190 17.05 -21.32 7.04
N ARG A 191 16.64 -20.13 7.50
CA ARG A 191 16.81 -18.87 6.75
C ARG A 191 18.27 -18.56 6.40
N GLU A 192 19.20 -18.87 7.29
CA GLU A 192 20.60 -18.45 7.15
C GLU A 192 21.28 -19.20 6.00
N ASP A 193 21.08 -20.52 5.91
CA ASP A 193 21.52 -21.38 4.80
C ASP A 193 21.02 -20.88 3.43
N PHE A 194 19.74 -20.49 3.35
CA PHE A 194 19.16 -19.94 2.12
C PHE A 194 19.70 -18.55 1.76
N MET A 195 20.01 -17.72 2.76
CA MET A 195 20.56 -16.38 2.54
C MET A 195 21.96 -16.43 1.92
N GLU A 196 22.81 -17.40 2.29
CA GLU A 196 24.13 -17.59 1.68
C GLU A 196 24.00 -17.94 0.19
N GLN A 197 23.21 -18.97 -0.14
CA GLN A 197 22.93 -19.38 -1.53
C GLN A 197 22.35 -18.25 -2.39
N TRP A 198 21.46 -17.42 -1.83
CA TRP A 198 20.91 -16.26 -2.55
C TRP A 198 21.92 -15.12 -2.72
N MET A 199 22.91 -14.98 -1.84
CA MET A 199 23.98 -14.00 -1.99
C MET A 199 25.02 -14.41 -3.04
N GLU A 200 25.27 -15.70 -3.24
CA GLU A 200 26.06 -16.20 -4.38
C GLU A 200 25.34 -15.93 -5.72
N GLN A 201 24.04 -16.27 -5.81
CA GLN A 201 23.22 -16.04 -7.01
C GLN A 201 22.96 -14.56 -7.35
N LEU A 202 23.31 -13.63 -6.44
CA LEU A 202 23.31 -12.19 -6.69
C LEU A 202 24.64 -11.64 -7.21
N GLN A 203 25.69 -12.48 -7.28
CA GLN A 203 27.02 -12.13 -7.77
C GLN A 203 27.36 -12.77 -9.14
N SER A 204 26.52 -13.71 -9.61
CA SER A 204 26.60 -14.39 -10.92
C SER A 204 25.77 -13.72 -12.01
#